data_AF-A0A7Y3IS97-F1
#
_entry.id   AF-A0A7Y3IS97-F1
#
_cell.length_a   1.000
_cell.length_b   1.000
_cell.length_c   1.000
_cell.angle_alpha   90.00
_cell.angle_beta   90.00
_cell.angle_gamma   90.00
#
_symmetry.space_group_name_H-M   'P 1'
#
loop_
_entity.id
_entity.type
_entity.pdbx_description
1 polymer ?
#
loop_
_entity_poly.entity_id
_entity_poly.type
_entity_poly.pdbx_seq_one_letter_code
_entity_poly.pdbx_strand_id
1 'polypeptide(L)'
;MNLFQKELHLFVEKEVQKAHPLEGISQPSKKKCLTALEKKDLTSSLEAYHEFLKERSSLQLEKLLEEDFPVDEFEKISLPARVIPYFYQKLPRNKNTDSGSVDEIKKNHAHLPSLKKHCIDKALLYLYENLHISMDKKVVILTWVMSDGLGDYVAQYEACKILKKALPEVDFYTVSLLSSSVRKQNLLFSEKAHHIYYKSEEDLHFSSFPQEVTHLLKASDLVLQIPTFYPHWNDLVKEYGRGSFETLGEYGFVNSHWAHPSAPKMRCMGLHFLEKGIFIKDMPVNPWDHIPSRLHSVLIKDGSVQEYLEKNIFVFAYLISFSGTYVFLHLLLSYFDSQEKDLDLGVTNLRWFLDLVKKGIFPFSDYGLKEVVFCFEEEEYSHIVGSNGKKLRIIDLSPLSLEESQVLCSMSWEIMACRGDQSFSEAVSANKLYFYDPPTHARPFLQDLIELAKNTIQEFPSSISFLEGFLQVTDEAHDLEKCKKLGKFLGKLLQNERTKKGIYKLSQTIQERYTVNSLLPALVKRALLHKSNPNIKEKEDYWIQKFLAQEISLSFCLQKIQEFLQEQ
;
A
#
# COMPACT_ATOMS: atom_id res chain seq x y z
N MET A 1 -2.53 -25.76 -50.82
CA MET A 1 -1.73 -24.87 -49.96
C MET A 1 -0.31 -24.81 -50.49
N ASN A 2 0.25 -23.61 -50.65
CA ASN A 2 1.68 -23.45 -50.93
C ASN A 2 2.50 -23.69 -49.64
N LEU A 3 3.83 -23.80 -49.79
CA LEU A 3 4.75 -24.08 -48.68
C LEU A 3 4.60 -23.07 -47.52
N PHE A 4 4.49 -21.79 -47.85
CA PHE A 4 4.29 -20.72 -46.86
C PHE A 4 3.00 -20.89 -46.04
N GLN A 5 1.89 -21.22 -46.70
CA GLN A 5 0.62 -21.47 -46.02
C GLN A 5 0.70 -22.69 -45.09
N LYS A 6 1.46 -23.72 -45.48
CA LYS A 6 1.67 -24.93 -44.67
C LYS A 6 2.51 -24.66 -43.42
N GLU A 7 3.58 -23.89 -43.57
CA GLU A 7 4.42 -23.45 -42.45
C GLU A 7 3.66 -22.52 -41.50
N LEU A 8 2.88 -21.56 -42.03
CA LEU A 8 2.05 -20.68 -41.22
C LEU A 8 0.97 -21.44 -40.46
N HIS A 9 0.35 -22.45 -41.09
CA HIS A 9 -0.63 -23.31 -40.44
C HIS A 9 -0.02 -24.12 -39.28
N LEU A 10 1.15 -24.74 -39.51
CA LEU A 10 1.88 -25.48 -38.47
C LEU A 10 2.33 -24.57 -37.33
N PHE A 11 2.75 -23.34 -37.64
CA PHE A 11 3.08 -22.33 -36.62
C PHE A 11 1.86 -22.00 -35.76
N VAL A 12 0.72 -21.67 -36.38
CA VAL A 12 -0.53 -21.35 -35.67
C VAL A 12 -1.02 -22.53 -34.84
N GLU A 13 -1.03 -23.74 -35.39
CA GLU A 13 -1.40 -24.96 -34.68
C GLU A 13 -0.50 -25.19 -33.46
N LYS A 14 0.82 -25.04 -33.62
CA LYS A 14 1.78 -25.17 -32.53
C LYS A 14 1.57 -24.10 -31.45
N GLU A 15 1.28 -22.86 -31.83
CA GLU A 15 1.00 -21.77 -30.88
C GLU A 15 -0.33 -21.98 -30.13
N VAL A 16 -1.41 -22.43 -30.80
CA VAL A 16 -2.70 -22.75 -30.17
C VAL A 16 -2.60 -23.99 -29.28
N GLN A 17 -1.82 -25.00 -29.68
CA GLN A 17 -1.57 -26.20 -28.87
C GLN A 17 -0.79 -25.86 -27.60
N LYS A 18 0.26 -25.04 -27.72
CA LYS A 18 1.05 -24.52 -26.59
C LYS A 18 0.24 -23.62 -25.66
N ALA A 19 -0.73 -22.89 -26.20
CA ALA A 19 -1.55 -21.98 -25.43
C ALA A 19 -2.32 -22.75 -24.36
N HIS A 20 -2.06 -22.42 -23.10
CA HIS A 20 -2.63 -23.12 -21.98
C HIS A 20 -3.99 -22.48 -21.65
N PRO A 21 -5.03 -23.25 -21.25
CA PRO A 21 -6.29 -22.68 -20.70
C PRO A 21 -6.06 -21.72 -19.52
N LEU A 22 -4.88 -21.78 -18.92
CA LEU A 22 -4.39 -20.92 -17.85
C LEU A 22 -4.05 -19.48 -18.30
N GLU A 23 -3.98 -19.20 -19.60
CA GLU A 23 -3.72 -17.86 -20.18
C GLU A 23 -5.02 -17.08 -20.49
N GLY A 24 -6.15 -17.44 -19.88
CA GLY A 24 -7.45 -16.78 -20.10
C GLY A 24 -8.21 -17.27 -21.34
N ILE A 25 -7.72 -18.31 -22.01
CA ILE A 25 -8.36 -18.89 -23.20
C ILE A 25 -9.40 -19.92 -22.76
N SER A 26 -10.64 -19.75 -23.21
CA SER A 26 -11.69 -20.72 -22.91
C SER A 26 -11.42 -22.03 -23.65
N GLN A 27 -11.61 -23.18 -22.97
CA GLN A 27 -11.51 -24.51 -23.60
C GLN A 27 -12.40 -24.64 -24.85
N PRO A 28 -13.63 -24.09 -24.89
CA PRO A 28 -14.46 -24.04 -26.10
C PRO A 28 -13.78 -23.33 -27.27
N SER A 29 -13.12 -22.20 -27.04
CA SER A 29 -12.46 -21.40 -28.09
C SER A 29 -11.17 -22.04 -28.59
N LYS A 30 -10.36 -22.64 -27.71
CA LYS A 30 -9.23 -23.48 -28.11
C LYS A 30 -9.70 -24.63 -29.01
N LYS A 31 -10.76 -25.33 -28.60
CA LYS A 31 -11.35 -26.42 -29.38
C LYS A 31 -11.87 -25.93 -30.74
N LYS A 32 -12.58 -24.80 -30.77
CA LYS A 32 -13.09 -24.18 -32.00
C LYS A 32 -11.96 -23.79 -32.96
N CYS A 33 -10.86 -23.23 -32.45
CA CYS A 33 -9.69 -22.88 -33.24
C CYS A 33 -8.97 -24.13 -33.77
N LEU A 34 -8.77 -25.16 -32.94
CA LEU A 34 -8.18 -26.44 -33.36
C LEU A 34 -9.04 -27.13 -34.43
N THR A 35 -10.37 -27.16 -34.26
CA THR A 35 -11.30 -27.70 -35.26
C THR A 35 -11.32 -26.88 -36.56
N ALA A 36 -11.09 -25.57 -36.50
CA ALA A 36 -10.94 -24.74 -37.69
C ALA A 36 -9.61 -25.02 -38.41
N LEU A 37 -8.52 -25.24 -37.65
CA LEU A 37 -7.21 -25.61 -38.17
C LEU A 37 -7.24 -27.00 -38.85
N GLU A 38 -7.94 -27.98 -38.26
CA GLU A 38 -8.12 -29.31 -38.86
C GLU A 38 -8.72 -29.28 -40.28
N LYS A 39 -9.52 -28.25 -40.60
CA LYS A 39 -10.17 -28.09 -41.92
C LYS A 39 -9.23 -27.58 -43.02
N LYS A 40 -7.99 -27.16 -42.70
CA LYS A 40 -6.96 -26.68 -43.64
C LYS A 40 -7.39 -25.53 -44.57
N ASP A 41 -8.41 -24.77 -44.21
CA ASP A 41 -8.74 -23.51 -44.86
C ASP A 41 -8.01 -22.36 -44.16
N LEU A 42 -7.15 -21.65 -44.89
CA LEU A 42 -6.30 -20.61 -44.30
C LEU A 42 -7.11 -19.41 -43.81
N THR A 43 -8.14 -18.99 -44.55
CA THR A 43 -8.95 -17.83 -44.17
C THR A 43 -9.71 -18.11 -42.88
N SER A 44 -10.43 -19.24 -42.81
CA SER A 44 -11.11 -19.67 -41.58
C SER A 44 -10.13 -19.92 -40.42
N SER A 45 -8.93 -20.44 -40.70
CA SER A 45 -7.89 -20.67 -39.68
C SER A 45 -7.36 -19.35 -39.13
N LEU A 46 -7.13 -18.35 -39.99
CA LEU A 46 -6.65 -17.02 -39.58
C LEU A 46 -7.75 -16.23 -38.86
N GLU A 47 -9.00 -16.32 -39.27
CA GLU A 47 -10.14 -15.73 -38.55
C GLU A 47 -10.32 -16.37 -37.17
N ALA A 48 -10.29 -17.70 -37.09
CA ALA A 48 -10.37 -18.42 -35.82
C ALA A 48 -9.16 -18.12 -34.92
N TYR A 49 -7.95 -18.01 -35.49
CA TYR A 49 -6.75 -17.62 -34.76
C TYR A 49 -6.80 -16.15 -34.32
N HIS A 50 -7.35 -15.25 -35.13
CA HIS A 50 -7.52 -13.84 -34.78
C HIS A 50 -8.56 -13.66 -33.68
N GLU A 51 -9.69 -14.39 -33.71
CA GLU A 51 -10.64 -14.45 -32.61
C GLU A 51 -10.01 -15.07 -31.34
N PHE A 52 -9.21 -16.13 -31.50
CA PHE A 52 -8.41 -16.72 -30.42
C PHE A 52 -7.37 -15.73 -29.83
N LEU A 53 -6.77 -14.87 -30.66
CA LEU A 53 -5.88 -13.80 -30.22
C LEU A 53 -6.64 -12.63 -29.59
N LYS A 54 -7.90 -12.36 -29.99
CA LYS A 54 -8.78 -11.41 -29.28
C LYS A 54 -9.11 -11.90 -27.88
N GLU A 55 -9.20 -13.22 -27.66
CA GLU A 55 -9.31 -13.79 -26.31
C GLU A 55 -8.06 -13.59 -25.44
N ARG A 56 -6.90 -13.42 -26.08
CA ARG A 56 -5.67 -12.96 -25.42
C ARG A 56 -5.64 -11.44 -25.19
N SER A 57 -6.66 -10.70 -25.60
CA SER A 57 -6.68 -9.25 -25.38
C SER A 57 -6.84 -8.95 -23.89
N SER A 58 -6.05 -7.98 -23.45
CA SER A 58 -6.02 -7.53 -22.06
C SER A 58 -7.38 -7.10 -21.51
N LEU A 59 -8.23 -6.52 -22.37
CA LEU A 59 -9.61 -6.13 -22.05
C LEU A 59 -10.51 -7.33 -21.75
N GLN A 60 -10.32 -8.46 -22.46
CA GLN A 60 -11.13 -9.65 -22.22
C GLN A 60 -10.80 -10.29 -20.86
N LEU A 61 -9.53 -10.28 -20.45
CA LEU A 61 -9.12 -10.82 -19.14
C LEU A 61 -9.77 -10.06 -17.97
N GLU A 62 -9.79 -8.73 -18.05
CA GLU A 62 -10.45 -7.86 -17.06
C GLU A 62 -11.96 -8.10 -17.04
N LYS A 63 -12.60 -8.17 -18.21
CA LYS A 63 -14.03 -8.46 -18.33
C LYS A 63 -14.41 -9.82 -17.75
N LEU A 64 -13.59 -10.85 -18.00
CA LEU A 64 -13.81 -12.17 -17.40
C LEU A 64 -13.74 -12.11 -15.87
N LEU A 65 -12.77 -11.38 -15.31
CA LEU A 65 -12.72 -11.17 -13.86
C LEU A 65 -13.96 -10.45 -13.33
N GLU A 66 -14.42 -9.39 -14.00
CA GLU A 66 -15.66 -8.70 -13.59
C GLU A 66 -16.90 -9.62 -13.66
N GLU A 67 -17.00 -10.45 -14.70
CA GLU A 67 -18.09 -11.41 -14.88
C GLU A 67 -18.06 -12.55 -13.85
N ASP A 68 -16.86 -12.98 -13.42
CA ASP A 68 -16.67 -14.05 -12.44
C ASP A 68 -16.85 -13.59 -10.97
N PHE A 69 -16.78 -12.28 -10.71
CA PHE A 69 -16.89 -11.68 -9.38
C PHE A 69 -17.93 -10.55 -9.32
N PRO A 70 -19.20 -10.80 -9.69
CA PRO A 70 -20.20 -9.75 -9.69
C PRO A 70 -20.61 -9.39 -8.26
N VAL A 71 -20.83 -8.11 -8.00
CA VAL A 71 -21.10 -7.57 -6.65
C VAL A 71 -22.31 -8.25 -5.98
N ASP A 72 -23.35 -8.56 -6.76
CA ASP A 72 -24.57 -9.21 -6.27
C ASP A 72 -24.32 -10.61 -5.70
N GLU A 73 -23.34 -11.36 -6.23
CA GLU A 73 -22.98 -12.66 -5.68
C GLU A 73 -22.40 -12.56 -4.27
N PHE A 74 -21.64 -11.50 -3.96
CA PHE A 74 -21.12 -11.25 -2.60
C PHE A 74 -22.23 -10.80 -1.65
N GLU A 75 -23.15 -9.96 -2.13
CA GLU A 75 -24.31 -9.51 -1.35
C GLU A 75 -25.25 -10.67 -1.01
N LYS A 76 -25.48 -11.62 -1.94
CA LYS A 76 -26.30 -12.82 -1.73
C LYS A 76 -25.85 -13.67 -0.55
N ILE A 77 -24.54 -13.73 -0.28
CA ILE A 77 -23.96 -14.46 0.85
C ILE A 77 -23.63 -13.54 2.04
N SER A 78 -24.19 -12.33 2.06
CA SER A 78 -24.06 -11.36 3.15
C SER A 78 -22.60 -11.01 3.50
N LEU A 79 -21.72 -11.02 2.50
CA LEU A 79 -20.34 -10.54 2.68
C LEU A 79 -20.31 -9.01 2.71
N PRO A 80 -19.47 -8.40 3.57
CA PRO A 80 -19.38 -6.94 3.66
C PRO A 80 -18.67 -6.35 2.44
N ALA A 81 -18.99 -5.10 2.10
CA ALA A 81 -18.39 -4.40 0.96
C ALA A 81 -16.84 -4.42 0.94
N ARG A 82 -16.19 -4.44 2.11
CA ARG A 82 -14.72 -4.46 2.26
C ARG A 82 -14.03 -5.72 1.71
N VAL A 83 -14.76 -6.80 1.44
CA VAL A 83 -14.19 -8.05 0.90
C VAL A 83 -14.47 -8.23 -0.60
N ILE A 84 -15.22 -7.30 -1.20
CA ILE A 84 -15.56 -7.33 -2.62
C ILE A 84 -14.35 -6.82 -3.42
N PRO A 85 -13.87 -7.58 -4.42
CA PRO A 85 -12.80 -7.12 -5.31
C PRO A 85 -13.38 -6.09 -6.27
N TYR A 86 -13.18 -4.81 -5.99
CA TYR A 86 -13.54 -3.74 -6.94
C TYR A 86 -12.48 -3.63 -8.04
N PHE A 87 -12.89 -3.79 -9.29
CA PHE A 87 -12.04 -3.65 -10.48
C PHE A 87 -12.08 -2.21 -11.00
N TYR A 88 -11.45 -1.28 -10.27
CA TYR A 88 -11.41 0.14 -10.65
C TYR A 88 -10.14 0.51 -11.42
N GLN A 89 -9.25 -0.46 -11.65
CA GLN A 89 -8.04 -0.31 -12.44
C GLN A 89 -7.87 -1.46 -13.41
N LYS A 90 -7.15 -1.15 -14.49
CA LYS A 90 -6.66 -2.15 -15.41
C LYS A 90 -5.54 -2.96 -14.78
N LEU A 91 -5.39 -4.21 -15.20
CA LEU A 91 -4.28 -5.07 -14.81
C LEU A 91 -2.94 -4.43 -15.23
N PRO A 92 -1.84 -4.72 -14.50
CA PRO A 92 -0.54 -4.13 -14.76
C PRO A 92 -0.03 -4.35 -16.19
N ARG A 93 0.43 -3.28 -16.85
CA ARG A 93 0.83 -3.29 -18.27
C ARG A 93 2.27 -2.83 -18.50
N ASN A 94 2.87 -3.30 -19.60
CA ASN A 94 4.09 -2.73 -20.15
C ASN A 94 3.71 -1.50 -20.98
N LYS A 95 4.13 -0.31 -20.55
CA LYS A 95 3.93 0.91 -21.36
C LYS A 95 4.91 0.88 -22.53
N ASN A 96 4.39 0.83 -23.75
CA ASN A 96 5.21 1.06 -24.93
C ASN A 96 5.31 2.57 -25.15
N THR A 97 6.49 3.14 -24.94
CA THR A 97 6.71 4.59 -25.15
C THR A 97 6.71 4.98 -26.62
N ASP A 98 6.80 4.01 -27.53
CA ASP A 98 6.84 4.24 -28.97
C ASP A 98 5.51 3.83 -29.62
N SER A 99 4.81 4.83 -30.17
CA SER A 99 3.76 4.74 -31.20
C SER A 99 2.56 3.80 -30.91
N GLY A 100 1.47 4.34 -30.35
CA GLY A 100 0.08 3.91 -30.62
C GLY A 100 -0.31 2.45 -30.42
N SER A 101 0.57 1.61 -29.84
CA SER A 101 0.31 0.20 -29.58
C SER A 101 -0.48 0.05 -28.28
N VAL A 102 -1.39 -0.93 -28.25
CA VAL A 102 -2.22 -1.21 -27.08
C VAL A 102 -1.32 -1.70 -25.95
N ASP A 103 -1.37 -1.03 -24.79
CA ASP A 103 -0.66 -1.45 -23.58
C ASP A 103 -0.90 -2.94 -23.27
N GLU A 104 0.14 -3.77 -23.37
CA GLU A 104 0.06 -5.22 -23.10
C GLU A 104 0.11 -5.50 -21.61
N ILE A 105 -0.75 -6.40 -21.10
CA ILE A 105 -0.66 -6.87 -19.71
C ILE A 105 0.69 -7.58 -19.54
N LYS A 106 1.38 -7.24 -18.46
CA LYS A 106 2.62 -7.91 -18.08
C LYS A 106 2.37 -9.41 -17.97
N LYS A 107 3.22 -10.22 -18.62
CA LYS A 107 3.07 -11.68 -18.70
C LYS A 107 2.74 -12.34 -17.34
N ASN A 108 3.38 -11.87 -16.26
CA ASN A 108 3.18 -12.41 -14.90
C ASN A 108 1.79 -12.12 -14.32
N HIS A 109 1.04 -11.19 -14.92
CA HIS A 109 -0.31 -10.78 -14.54
C HIS A 109 -1.36 -11.20 -15.59
N ALA A 110 -1.01 -12.08 -16.54
CA ALA A 110 -1.91 -12.59 -17.56
C ALA A 110 -2.50 -13.99 -17.22
N HIS A 111 -2.17 -14.55 -16.05
CA HIS A 111 -2.60 -15.89 -15.64
C HIS A 111 -3.95 -15.84 -14.89
N LEU A 112 -5.06 -16.03 -15.62
CA LEU A 112 -6.42 -15.87 -15.10
C LEU A 112 -6.68 -16.63 -13.79
N PRO A 113 -6.33 -17.91 -13.62
CA PRO A 113 -6.64 -18.63 -12.38
C PRO A 113 -5.90 -18.09 -11.16
N SER A 114 -4.69 -17.56 -11.34
CA SER A 114 -4.00 -16.85 -10.27
C SER A 114 -4.73 -15.56 -9.90
N LEU A 115 -5.18 -14.80 -10.88
CA LEU A 115 -5.92 -13.55 -10.63
C LEU A 115 -7.23 -13.84 -9.87
N LYS A 116 -8.02 -14.82 -10.34
CA LYS A 116 -9.23 -15.27 -9.64
C LYS A 116 -8.94 -15.70 -8.20
N LYS A 117 -7.85 -16.44 -7.98
CA LYS A 117 -7.45 -16.86 -6.64
C LYS A 117 -7.16 -15.66 -5.72
N HIS A 118 -6.57 -14.58 -6.23
CA HIS A 118 -6.35 -13.37 -5.43
C HIS A 118 -7.62 -12.57 -5.21
N CYS A 119 -8.52 -12.48 -6.21
CA CYS A 119 -9.80 -11.81 -6.06
C CYS A 119 -10.67 -12.43 -4.97
N ILE A 120 -10.68 -13.76 -4.82
CA ILE A 120 -11.48 -14.45 -3.80
C ILE A 120 -10.85 -14.41 -2.40
N ASP A 121 -9.56 -14.10 -2.27
CA ASP A 121 -8.82 -14.29 -1.00
C ASP A 121 -9.39 -13.47 0.16
N LYS A 122 -9.78 -12.21 -0.06
CA LYS A 122 -10.41 -11.38 1.00
C LYS A 122 -11.73 -12.00 1.50
N ALA A 123 -12.54 -12.51 0.59
CA ALA A 123 -13.80 -13.18 0.93
C ALA A 123 -13.55 -14.49 1.69
N LEU A 124 -12.54 -15.27 1.28
CA LEU A 124 -12.15 -16.48 2.00
C LEU A 124 -11.66 -16.15 3.41
N LEU A 125 -10.77 -15.17 3.56
CA LEU A 125 -10.28 -14.75 4.86
C LEU A 125 -11.43 -14.31 5.78
N TYR A 126 -12.41 -13.58 5.25
CA TYR A 126 -13.57 -13.16 6.03
C TYR A 126 -14.35 -14.31 6.66
N LEU A 127 -14.42 -15.49 6.02
CA LEU A 127 -15.06 -16.68 6.60
C LEU A 127 -14.41 -17.13 7.92
N TYR A 128 -13.16 -16.71 8.18
CA TYR A 128 -12.41 -17.02 9.40
C TYR A 128 -12.48 -15.93 10.46
N GLU A 129 -13.08 -14.76 10.18
CA GLU A 129 -13.05 -13.59 11.09
C GLU A 129 -13.64 -13.94 12.47
N ASN A 130 -14.74 -14.68 12.49
CA ASN A 130 -15.48 -15.02 13.70
C ASN A 130 -15.17 -16.42 14.27
N LEU A 131 -14.28 -17.19 13.62
CA LEU A 131 -13.94 -18.52 14.12
C LEU A 131 -13.13 -18.42 15.43
N HIS A 132 -13.44 -19.31 16.35
CA HIS A 132 -12.67 -19.52 17.57
C HIS A 132 -11.60 -20.58 17.30
N ILE A 133 -10.36 -20.33 17.75
CA ILE A 133 -9.24 -21.25 17.54
C ILE A 133 -8.66 -21.59 18.90
N SER A 134 -8.21 -22.84 19.07
CA SER A 134 -7.54 -23.30 20.29
C SER A 134 -6.35 -22.42 20.67
N MET A 135 -6.23 -22.15 21.98
CA MET A 135 -5.66 -20.94 22.53
C MET A 135 -4.28 -21.12 23.20
N ASP A 136 -3.41 -21.90 22.56
CA ASP A 136 -1.99 -21.99 22.93
C ASP A 136 -1.17 -22.17 21.65
N LYS A 137 -1.01 -21.06 20.93
CA LYS A 137 -0.33 -21.02 19.62
C LYS A 137 0.76 -19.99 19.63
N LYS A 138 1.87 -20.31 18.96
CA LYS A 138 3.02 -19.43 18.81
C LYS A 138 3.12 -18.90 17.40
N VAL A 139 3.03 -17.58 17.25
CA VAL A 139 3.14 -16.89 15.96
C VAL A 139 4.37 -15.99 15.98
N VAL A 140 5.23 -16.15 14.98
CA VAL A 140 6.37 -15.26 14.74
C VAL A 140 6.03 -14.33 13.59
N ILE A 141 6.11 -13.03 13.82
CA ILE A 141 6.01 -12.02 12.77
C ILE A 141 7.43 -11.66 12.36
N LEU A 142 7.77 -11.87 11.10
CA LEU A 142 9.13 -11.67 10.55
C LEU A 142 9.11 -10.51 9.56
N THR A 143 10.08 -9.60 9.66
CA THR A 143 10.28 -8.52 8.70
C THR A 143 11.75 -8.33 8.36
N TRP A 144 12.00 -7.85 7.15
CA TRP A 144 13.31 -7.40 6.71
C TRP A 144 13.29 -5.90 6.45
N VAL A 145 14.06 -5.15 7.23
CA VAL A 145 14.07 -3.68 7.18
C VAL A 145 15.23 -3.23 6.31
N MET A 146 14.89 -2.68 5.15
CA MET A 146 15.87 -2.16 4.21
C MET A 146 16.61 -0.94 4.80
N SER A 147 17.78 -0.63 4.23
CA SER A 147 18.65 0.43 4.75
C SER A 147 18.04 1.84 4.70
N ASP A 148 16.99 2.04 3.90
CA ASP A 148 16.38 3.33 3.56
C ASP A 148 15.12 3.68 4.37
N GLY A 149 14.69 2.85 5.32
CA GLY A 149 13.60 3.25 6.21
C GLY A 149 13.24 2.31 7.35
N LEU A 150 12.83 2.91 8.47
CA LEU A 150 12.14 2.23 9.57
C LEU A 150 10.67 1.90 9.29
N GLY A 151 10.14 2.28 8.11
CA GLY A 151 8.73 2.05 7.76
C GLY A 151 8.33 0.59 7.95
N ASP A 152 9.14 -0.33 7.45
CA ASP A 152 8.92 -1.79 7.53
C ASP A 152 8.91 -2.30 8.98
N TYR A 153 9.79 -1.75 9.82
CA TYR A 153 9.84 -2.07 11.25
C TYR A 153 8.55 -1.63 11.93
N VAL A 154 8.09 -0.41 11.65
CA VAL A 154 6.87 0.11 12.28
C VAL A 154 5.64 -0.64 11.78
N ALA A 155 5.55 -0.95 10.48
CA ALA A 155 4.47 -1.75 9.94
C ALA A 155 4.38 -3.15 10.59
N GLN A 156 5.53 -3.81 10.85
CA GLN A 156 5.58 -5.06 11.61
C GLN A 156 5.06 -4.86 13.05
N TYR A 157 5.50 -3.79 13.71
CA TYR A 157 5.06 -3.47 15.07
C TYR A 157 3.55 -3.23 15.15
N GLU A 158 2.99 -2.46 14.23
CA GLU A 158 1.54 -2.21 14.15
C GLU A 158 0.76 -3.49 13.85
N ALA A 159 1.25 -4.33 12.92
CA ALA A 159 0.67 -5.65 12.66
C ALA A 159 0.64 -6.51 13.93
N CYS A 160 1.73 -6.52 14.71
CA CYS A 160 1.81 -7.23 15.99
C CYS A 160 0.80 -6.69 17.01
N LYS A 161 0.65 -5.36 17.12
CA LYS A 161 -0.32 -4.73 18.01
C LYS A 161 -1.77 -5.09 17.65
N ILE A 162 -2.12 -5.02 16.36
CA ILE A 162 -3.45 -5.42 15.85
C ILE A 162 -3.72 -6.88 16.18
N LEU A 163 -2.74 -7.76 15.92
CA LEU A 163 -2.86 -9.19 16.17
C LEU A 163 -3.01 -9.53 17.65
N LYS A 164 -2.17 -8.95 18.53
CA LYS A 164 -2.29 -9.14 19.99
C LYS A 164 -3.64 -8.67 20.54
N LYS A 165 -4.17 -7.56 20.00
CA LYS A 165 -5.50 -7.04 20.38
C LYS A 165 -6.62 -7.98 19.95
N ALA A 166 -6.53 -8.54 18.74
CA ALA A 166 -7.57 -9.40 18.18
C ALA A 166 -7.48 -10.88 18.63
N LEU A 167 -6.30 -11.35 19.00
CA LEU A 167 -5.98 -12.74 19.36
C LEU A 167 -5.16 -12.77 20.67
N PRO A 168 -5.72 -12.31 21.81
CA PRO A 168 -4.96 -12.11 23.04
C PRO A 168 -4.34 -13.37 23.64
N GLU A 169 -4.87 -14.55 23.28
CA GLU A 169 -4.41 -15.84 23.78
C GLU A 169 -3.34 -16.50 22.88
N VAL A 170 -3.03 -15.88 21.74
CA VAL A 170 -1.92 -16.32 20.87
C VAL A 170 -0.63 -15.62 21.31
N ASP A 171 0.45 -16.40 21.41
CA ASP A 171 1.75 -15.87 21.78
C ASP A 171 2.49 -15.31 20.55
N PHE A 172 2.57 -13.97 20.47
CA PHE A 172 3.22 -13.27 19.36
C PHE A 172 4.65 -12.83 19.68
N TYR A 173 5.57 -13.22 18.80
CA TYR A 173 6.96 -12.79 18.78
C TYR A 173 7.24 -11.97 17.52
N THR A 174 8.18 -11.01 17.61
CA THR A 174 8.66 -10.27 16.44
C THR A 174 10.13 -10.60 16.19
N VAL A 175 10.48 -10.87 14.94
CA VAL A 175 11.86 -11.02 14.47
C VAL A 175 12.10 -9.99 13.39
N SER A 176 13.01 -9.05 13.64
CA SER A 176 13.30 -7.95 12.71
C SER A 176 14.75 -8.03 12.25
N LEU A 177 14.96 -8.15 10.94
CA LEU A 177 16.28 -8.10 10.32
C LEU A 177 16.57 -6.63 9.98
N LEU A 178 17.42 -5.99 10.76
CA LEU A 178 17.68 -4.55 10.71
C LEU A 178 19.02 -4.25 10.05
N SER A 179 19.06 -3.30 9.10
CA SER A 179 20.34 -2.82 8.61
C SER A 179 21.16 -2.22 9.76
N SER A 180 22.47 -2.47 9.79
CA SER A 180 23.36 -1.93 10.81
C SER A 180 23.38 -0.40 10.86
N SER A 181 22.96 0.28 9.79
CA SER A 181 22.77 1.73 9.76
C SER A 181 21.65 2.22 10.70
N VAL A 182 20.68 1.37 11.00
CA VAL A 182 19.48 1.67 11.81
C VAL A 182 19.79 1.65 13.32
N ARG A 183 20.90 1.03 13.74
CA ARG A 183 21.27 0.79 15.16
C ARG A 183 21.36 2.05 16.04
N LYS A 184 21.34 3.24 15.46
CA LYS A 184 21.41 4.53 16.18
C LYS A 184 20.04 5.07 16.66
N GLN A 185 18.93 4.42 16.34
CA GLN A 185 17.59 4.91 16.68
C GLN A 185 17.00 4.12 17.86
N ASN A 186 16.38 4.80 18.82
CA ASN A 186 15.67 4.19 19.95
C ASN A 186 14.44 3.44 19.43
N LEU A 187 14.62 2.18 19.04
CA LEU A 187 13.52 1.34 18.57
C LEU A 187 12.61 0.99 19.74
N LEU A 188 11.30 1.00 19.49
CA LEU A 188 10.33 0.53 20.47
C LEU A 188 10.50 -0.97 20.67
N PHE A 189 10.78 -1.40 21.90
CA PHE A 189 10.94 -2.81 22.22
C PHE A 189 9.60 -3.40 22.68
N SER A 190 9.18 -4.50 22.04
CA SER A 190 8.21 -5.41 22.66
C SER A 190 8.97 -6.43 23.51
N GLU A 191 8.38 -6.88 24.63
CA GLU A 191 9.01 -7.88 25.51
C GLU A 191 9.40 -9.19 24.79
N LYS A 192 8.80 -9.48 23.62
CA LYS A 192 9.05 -10.66 22.80
C LYS A 192 9.60 -10.30 21.41
N ALA A 193 10.51 -9.32 21.37
CA ALA A 193 11.17 -8.87 20.14
C ALA A 193 12.62 -9.35 20.05
N HIS A 194 13.00 -9.88 18.88
CA HIS A 194 14.38 -10.23 18.53
C HIS A 194 14.83 -9.37 17.35
N HIS A 195 15.96 -8.70 17.50
CA HIS A 195 16.57 -7.87 16.45
C HIS A 195 17.88 -8.50 15.98
N ILE A 196 17.97 -8.77 14.67
CA ILE A 196 19.18 -9.28 14.03
C ILE A 196 19.72 -8.17 13.14
N TYR A 197 20.93 -7.71 13.41
CA TYR A 197 21.54 -6.64 12.62
C TYR A 197 22.40 -7.22 11.50
N TYR A 198 22.20 -6.76 10.27
CA TYR A 198 22.96 -7.19 9.09
C TYR A 198 23.79 -6.05 8.51
N LYS A 199 24.92 -6.36 7.91
CA LYS A 199 25.80 -5.43 7.17
C LYS A 199 25.86 -5.79 5.69
N SER A 200 25.76 -7.06 5.36
CA SER A 200 25.74 -7.59 4.00
C SER A 200 24.56 -8.55 3.78
N GLU A 201 24.38 -8.99 2.54
CA GLU A 201 23.39 -10.03 2.22
C GLU A 201 23.74 -11.39 2.85
N GLU A 202 25.02 -11.69 3.09
CA GLU A 202 25.44 -12.94 3.75
C GLU A 202 24.94 -13.04 5.20
N ASP A 203 24.88 -11.91 5.91
CA ASP A 203 24.31 -11.82 7.26
C ASP A 203 22.80 -12.08 7.27
N LEU A 204 22.14 -11.90 6.12
CA LEU A 204 20.71 -12.19 5.98
C LEU A 204 20.46 -13.68 5.87
N HIS A 205 21.42 -14.55 5.58
CA HIS A 205 21.16 -15.98 5.48
C HIS A 205 20.74 -16.58 6.84
N PHE A 206 19.70 -17.44 6.87
CA PHE A 206 19.12 -17.95 8.11
C PHE A 206 20.05 -18.81 8.97
N SER A 207 21.16 -19.30 8.40
CA SER A 207 22.23 -19.99 9.14
C SER A 207 23.01 -19.05 10.06
N SER A 208 22.97 -17.75 9.78
CA SER A 208 23.65 -16.69 10.55
C SER A 208 22.78 -16.18 11.70
N PHE A 209 21.53 -16.65 11.81
CA PHE A 209 20.62 -16.22 12.88
C PHE A 209 21.06 -16.78 14.24
N PRO A 210 20.86 -16.03 15.34
CA PRO A 210 21.10 -16.53 16.69
C PRO A 210 20.30 -17.82 16.95
N GLN A 211 20.89 -18.77 17.69
CA GLN A 211 20.26 -20.07 17.97
C GLN A 211 18.87 -19.94 18.61
N GLU A 212 18.68 -18.94 19.48
CA GLU A 212 17.38 -18.62 20.09
C GLU A 212 16.31 -18.29 19.04
N VAL A 213 16.65 -17.51 18.01
CA VAL A 213 15.73 -17.14 16.93
C VAL A 213 15.46 -18.35 16.05
N THR A 214 16.49 -19.14 15.74
CA THR A 214 16.32 -20.39 14.99
C THR A 214 15.40 -21.38 15.70
N HIS A 215 15.57 -21.55 17.03
CA HIS A 215 14.69 -22.39 17.84
C HIS A 215 13.26 -21.84 17.87
N LEU A 216 13.11 -20.51 18.02
CA LEU A 216 11.81 -19.84 18.00
C LEU A 216 11.08 -20.08 16.67
N LEU A 217 11.75 -19.87 15.53
CA LEU A 217 11.18 -20.10 14.20
C LEU A 217 10.75 -21.56 14.02
N LYS A 218 11.61 -22.52 14.39
CA LYS A 218 11.30 -23.96 14.32
C LYS A 218 10.13 -24.39 15.21
N ALA A 219 10.00 -23.78 16.38
CA ALA A 219 8.98 -24.10 17.37
C ALA A 219 7.65 -23.36 17.15
N SER A 220 7.60 -22.42 16.19
CA SER A 220 6.39 -21.66 15.90
C SER A 220 5.33 -22.49 15.17
N ASP A 221 4.07 -22.23 15.49
CA ASP A 221 2.95 -22.77 14.71
C ASP A 221 2.88 -22.09 13.35
N LEU A 222 3.08 -20.77 13.33
CA LEU A 222 3.04 -19.91 12.14
C LEU A 222 4.20 -18.90 12.14
N VAL A 223 4.87 -18.76 10.99
CA VAL A 223 5.71 -17.61 10.66
C VAL A 223 4.98 -16.75 9.64
N LEU A 224 4.68 -15.52 10.00
CA LEU A 224 4.06 -14.51 9.14
C LEU A 224 5.12 -13.48 8.72
N GLN A 225 5.41 -13.41 7.43
CA GLN A 225 6.28 -12.37 6.88
C GLN A 225 5.48 -11.13 6.47
N ILE A 226 5.85 -9.95 7.00
CA ILE A 226 5.19 -8.66 6.75
C ILE A 226 6.07 -7.46 7.18
N PRO A 227 6.04 -6.30 6.51
CA PRO A 227 5.41 -6.07 5.20
C PRO A 227 6.32 -6.42 4.01
N THR A 228 7.62 -6.55 4.23
CA THR A 228 8.64 -6.72 3.19
C THR A 228 9.03 -8.18 3.00
N PHE A 229 9.51 -8.49 1.80
CA PHE A 229 9.91 -9.84 1.45
C PHE A 229 11.35 -10.13 1.85
N TYR A 230 11.55 -11.06 2.78
CA TYR A 230 12.89 -11.51 3.16
C TYR A 230 13.54 -12.30 2.00
N PRO A 231 14.75 -11.91 1.52
CA PRO A 231 15.33 -12.50 0.32
C PRO A 231 15.49 -14.03 0.33
N HIS A 232 15.82 -14.62 1.49
CA HIS A 232 16.01 -16.07 1.63
C HIS A 232 14.76 -16.80 2.16
N TRP A 233 13.57 -16.21 2.01
CA TRP A 233 12.32 -16.80 2.50
C TRP A 233 12.08 -18.22 2.01
N ASN A 234 12.32 -18.50 0.72
CA ASN A 234 12.10 -19.83 0.17
C ASN A 234 13.03 -20.89 0.79
N ASP A 235 14.27 -20.53 1.11
CA ASP A 235 15.22 -21.46 1.72
C ASP A 235 14.92 -21.64 3.21
N LEU A 236 14.49 -20.57 3.89
CA LEU A 236 13.94 -20.64 5.25
C LEU A 236 12.73 -21.59 5.34
N VAL A 237 11.80 -21.48 4.38
CA VAL A 237 10.61 -22.35 4.29
C VAL A 237 11.00 -23.80 4.00
N LYS A 238 11.99 -24.06 3.14
CA LYS A 238 12.47 -25.42 2.89
C LYS A 238 13.11 -26.04 4.13
N GLU A 239 13.91 -25.27 4.85
CA GLU A 239 14.64 -25.76 6.04
C GLU A 239 13.72 -25.93 7.26
N TYR A 240 12.82 -24.98 7.50
CA TYR A 240 11.98 -24.92 8.71
C TYR A 240 10.49 -25.20 8.45
N GLY A 241 10.13 -25.64 7.25
CA GLY A 241 8.77 -25.85 6.71
C GLY A 241 7.85 -26.84 7.45
N ARG A 242 8.24 -27.31 8.63
CA ARG A 242 7.30 -27.96 9.57
C ARG A 242 6.28 -26.94 10.12
N GLY A 243 6.61 -25.64 10.09
CA GLY A 243 5.75 -24.48 10.35
C GLY A 243 4.65 -24.24 9.30
N SER A 244 3.57 -23.53 9.66
CA SER A 244 2.83 -22.76 8.64
C SER A 244 3.63 -21.51 8.30
N PHE A 245 3.69 -21.15 7.03
CA PHE A 245 4.39 -19.97 6.55
C PHE A 245 3.43 -19.17 5.68
N GLU A 246 3.24 -17.90 6.00
CA GLU A 246 2.38 -16.98 5.26
C GLU A 246 3.14 -15.69 4.96
N THR A 247 2.82 -15.08 3.82
CA THR A 247 3.42 -13.81 3.40
C THR A 247 2.33 -12.82 3.09
N LEU A 248 2.40 -11.66 3.74
CA LEU A 248 1.55 -10.50 3.45
C LEU A 248 2.45 -9.32 3.07
N GLY A 249 2.42 -8.95 1.80
CA GLY A 249 3.28 -7.91 1.24
C GLY A 249 2.58 -6.55 1.16
N GLU A 250 3.28 -5.51 1.60
CA GLU A 250 2.83 -4.10 1.42
C GLU A 250 2.91 -3.67 -0.04
N TYR A 251 3.76 -4.31 -0.83
CA TYR A 251 3.95 -3.97 -2.22
C TYR A 251 3.39 -5.07 -3.11
N GLY A 252 2.32 -4.75 -3.83
CA GLY A 252 2.10 -5.39 -5.13
C GLY A 252 3.15 -4.88 -6.07
N PHE A 253 4.30 -5.53 -6.09
CA PHE A 253 5.36 -5.06 -6.95
C PHE A 253 5.05 -5.49 -8.38
N VAL A 254 4.24 -4.68 -9.06
CA VAL A 254 4.06 -4.66 -10.52
C VAL A 254 5.39 -4.72 -11.29
N ASN A 255 6.53 -4.43 -10.63
CA ASN A 255 7.89 -4.51 -11.15
C ASN A 255 8.83 -5.51 -10.44
N SER A 256 8.40 -6.25 -9.40
CA SER A 256 9.27 -7.23 -8.72
C SER A 256 9.10 -8.61 -9.30
N HIS A 257 10.21 -9.32 -9.40
CA HIS A 257 10.22 -10.73 -9.77
C HIS A 257 9.77 -11.63 -8.60
N TRP A 258 9.75 -11.07 -7.38
CA TRP A 258 9.40 -11.77 -6.13
C TRP A 258 7.89 -11.86 -5.88
N ALA A 259 7.11 -10.97 -6.51
CA ALA A 259 5.68 -10.83 -6.28
C ALA A 259 4.85 -11.23 -7.50
N HIS A 260 4.70 -12.54 -7.70
CA HIS A 260 3.92 -13.09 -8.80
C HIS A 260 2.55 -13.56 -8.29
N PRO A 261 1.43 -13.26 -8.99
CA PRO A 261 0.13 -13.87 -8.70
C PRO A 261 0.13 -15.41 -8.65
N SER A 262 1.11 -16.08 -9.27
CA SER A 262 1.30 -17.53 -9.25
C SER A 262 2.05 -18.04 -8.02
N ALA A 263 2.66 -17.15 -7.23
CA ALA A 263 3.37 -17.52 -6.01
C ALA A 263 2.38 -18.10 -4.99
N PRO A 264 2.54 -19.38 -4.61
CA PRO A 264 1.66 -20.00 -3.64
C PRO A 264 1.95 -19.35 -2.28
N LYS A 265 0.96 -18.63 -1.71
CA LYS A 265 0.95 -18.03 -0.35
C LYS A 265 1.43 -16.58 -0.21
N MET A 266 1.58 -15.85 -1.31
CA MET A 266 1.76 -14.40 -1.23
C MET A 266 0.39 -13.72 -1.27
N ARG A 267 0.12 -12.83 -0.30
CA ARG A 267 -1.06 -11.96 -0.29
C ARG A 267 -0.64 -10.51 -0.40
N CYS A 268 -1.46 -9.73 -1.06
CA CYS A 268 -1.27 -8.30 -1.20
C CYS A 268 -2.13 -7.56 -0.18
N MET A 269 -1.61 -6.46 0.37
CA MET A 269 -2.30 -5.65 1.37
C MET A 269 -3.42 -4.74 0.74
N GLY A 270 -3.33 -4.43 -0.55
CA GLY A 270 -4.24 -3.74 -1.49
C GLY A 270 -5.45 -2.89 -1.07
N LEU A 271 -5.43 -1.56 -1.26
CA LEU A 271 -5.59 -0.93 -2.59
C LEU A 271 -6.39 -1.78 -3.58
N HIS A 272 -5.74 -2.11 -4.68
CA HIS A 272 -6.19 -3.08 -5.64
C HIS A 272 -5.92 -4.51 -5.14
N PHE A 273 -6.65 -5.53 -5.61
CA PHE A 273 -6.45 -6.94 -5.17
C PHE A 273 -5.05 -7.50 -5.46
N LEU A 274 -4.27 -6.80 -6.29
CA LEU A 274 -2.87 -7.11 -6.59
C LEU A 274 -1.87 -6.15 -5.95
N GLU A 275 -2.30 -5.12 -5.21
CA GLU A 275 -1.44 -3.96 -4.87
C GLU A 275 -1.36 -3.64 -3.37
N LYS A 276 -0.98 -2.40 -3.03
CA LYS A 276 -0.62 -2.01 -1.67
C LYS A 276 -1.81 -1.74 -0.78
N GLY A 277 -1.75 -2.17 0.47
CA GLY A 277 -2.76 -1.83 1.46
C GLY A 277 -2.29 -0.72 2.35
N ILE A 278 -3.20 -0.24 3.19
CA ILE A 278 -2.82 0.65 4.26
C ILE A 278 -3.26 0.10 5.61
N PHE A 279 -2.42 0.31 6.63
CA PHE A 279 -2.81 0.08 8.00
C PHE A 279 -3.59 1.28 8.51
N ILE A 280 -4.78 1.05 9.07
CA ILE A 280 -5.44 2.10 9.83
C ILE A 280 -4.89 2.07 11.24
N LYS A 281 -4.53 3.22 11.78
CA LYS A 281 -3.85 3.36 13.06
C LYS A 281 -4.81 3.87 14.11
N ASP A 282 -4.64 3.35 15.32
CA ASP A 282 -5.25 3.94 16.51
C ASP A 282 -4.51 5.26 16.81
N MET A 283 -5.11 6.39 16.43
CA MET A 283 -4.55 7.72 16.67
C MET A 283 -4.97 8.25 18.05
N PRO A 284 -4.08 8.98 18.77
CA PRO A 284 -4.43 9.55 20.07
C PRO A 284 -5.56 10.58 19.95
N VAL A 285 -6.51 10.48 20.88
CA VAL A 285 -7.61 11.45 21.06
C VAL A 285 -7.11 12.61 21.91
N ASN A 286 -7.37 13.85 21.49
CA ASN A 286 -6.95 15.08 22.17
C ASN A 286 -5.44 15.13 22.50
N PRO A 287 -4.57 15.03 21.50
CA PRO A 287 -3.12 14.92 21.73
C PRO A 287 -2.51 16.16 22.42
N TRP A 288 -3.18 17.32 22.32
CA TRP A 288 -2.73 18.58 22.91
C TRP A 288 -2.78 18.59 24.45
N ASP A 289 -3.68 17.82 25.08
CA ASP A 289 -3.80 17.73 26.55
C ASP A 289 -2.68 16.88 27.18
N HIS A 290 -2.06 16.01 26.38
CA HIS A 290 -1.04 15.06 26.79
C HIS A 290 0.23 15.17 25.93
N ILE A 291 0.50 16.37 25.41
CA ILE A 291 1.68 16.63 24.59
C ILE A 291 2.96 16.24 25.36
N PRO A 292 3.86 15.41 24.78
CA PRO A 292 5.15 15.09 25.37
C PRO A 292 5.93 16.35 25.74
N SER A 293 6.59 16.35 26.91
CA SER A 293 7.28 17.54 27.45
C SER A 293 8.30 18.14 26.47
N ARG A 294 8.99 17.29 25.70
CA ARG A 294 9.92 17.73 24.65
C ARG A 294 9.22 18.48 23.51
N LEU A 295 8.08 17.98 23.05
CA LEU A 295 7.30 18.65 22.00
C LEU A 295 6.70 19.97 22.52
N HIS A 296 6.26 19.99 23.78
CA HIS A 296 5.78 21.20 24.44
C HIS A 296 6.87 22.29 24.46
N SER A 297 8.09 21.96 24.88
CA SER A 297 9.19 22.94 24.96
C SER A 297 9.60 23.49 23.60
N VAL A 298 9.49 22.70 22.53
CA VAL A 298 9.87 23.12 21.17
C VAL A 298 8.77 23.95 20.49
N LEU A 299 7.50 23.52 20.60
CA LEU A 299 6.38 24.15 19.89
C LEU A 299 5.89 25.41 20.59
N ILE A 300 5.60 25.29 21.89
CA ILE A 300 4.93 26.34 22.67
C ILE A 300 5.97 27.29 23.29
N LYS A 301 7.10 26.75 23.77
CA LYS A 301 8.15 27.42 24.56
C LYS A 301 7.62 28.03 25.86
N ASP A 302 6.78 29.05 25.76
CA ASP A 302 6.19 29.79 26.87
C ASP A 302 4.66 29.90 26.71
N GLY A 303 3.94 29.91 27.84
CA GLY A 303 2.49 30.05 27.87
C GLY A 303 1.75 28.71 27.87
N SER A 304 0.43 28.78 27.66
CA SER A 304 -0.44 27.59 27.65
C SER A 304 -0.70 27.06 26.25
N VAL A 305 -1.05 25.77 26.15
CA VAL A 305 -1.54 25.13 24.92
C VAL A 305 -2.69 25.92 24.28
N GLN A 306 -3.61 26.44 25.10
CA GLN A 306 -4.74 27.22 24.61
C GLN A 306 -4.30 28.53 23.93
N GLU A 307 -3.40 29.28 24.57
CA GLU A 307 -2.83 30.50 24.01
C GLU A 307 -2.06 30.23 22.71
N TYR A 308 -1.38 29.08 22.63
CA TYR A 308 -0.71 28.64 21.42
C TYR A 308 -1.69 28.43 20.27
N LEU A 309 -2.77 27.67 20.49
CA LEU A 309 -3.76 27.32 19.46
C LEU A 309 -4.60 28.52 19.00
N GLU A 310 -4.75 29.54 19.84
CA GLU A 310 -5.41 30.80 19.47
C GLU A 310 -4.58 31.62 18.47
N LYS A 311 -3.24 31.54 18.55
CA LYS A 311 -2.32 32.36 17.75
C LYS A 311 -1.73 31.62 16.55
N ASN A 312 -1.56 30.31 16.65
CA ASN A 312 -0.80 29.52 15.70
C ASN A 312 -1.63 28.42 15.05
N ILE A 313 -1.25 28.04 13.84
CA ILE A 313 -1.68 26.81 13.16
C ILE A 313 -0.46 25.93 13.02
N PHE A 314 -0.50 24.75 13.64
CA PHE A 314 0.55 23.74 13.51
C PHE A 314 0.26 22.80 12.33
N VAL A 315 1.24 22.59 11.46
CA VAL A 315 1.20 21.63 10.36
C VAL A 315 2.44 20.74 10.45
N PHE A 316 2.22 19.44 10.41
CA PHE A 316 3.30 18.46 10.42
C PHE A 316 3.58 17.91 9.01
N ALA A 317 4.85 17.71 8.67
CA ALA A 317 5.27 17.35 7.32
C ALA A 317 6.46 16.39 7.27
N TYR A 318 6.22 15.24 6.63
CA TYR A 318 7.25 14.31 6.17
C TYR A 318 7.53 14.56 4.69
N LEU A 319 8.60 15.28 4.40
CA LEU A 319 9.04 15.60 3.04
C LEU A 319 10.41 14.98 2.77
N ILE A 320 10.62 14.50 1.55
CA ILE A 320 11.89 13.85 1.15
C ILE A 320 12.54 14.49 -0.05
N SER A 321 11.78 15.15 -0.91
CA SER A 321 12.30 15.76 -2.12
C SER A 321 12.39 17.28 -1.99
N PHE A 322 13.33 17.87 -2.71
CA PHE A 322 13.43 19.32 -2.81
C PHE A 322 12.19 19.90 -3.51
N SER A 323 11.68 19.25 -4.56
CA SER A 323 10.48 19.74 -5.27
C SER A 323 9.23 19.62 -4.41
N GLY A 324 9.04 18.50 -3.70
CA GLY A 324 7.94 18.27 -2.78
C GLY A 324 7.92 19.30 -1.67
N THR A 325 9.10 19.61 -1.11
CA THR A 325 9.26 20.71 -0.14
C THR A 325 8.79 22.04 -0.70
N TYR A 326 9.23 22.39 -1.91
CA TYR A 326 8.92 23.67 -2.53
C TYR A 326 7.44 23.79 -2.93
N VAL A 327 6.86 22.74 -3.52
CA VAL A 327 5.44 22.66 -3.88
C VAL A 327 4.57 22.74 -2.62
N PHE A 328 4.90 21.96 -1.58
CA PHE A 328 4.13 21.92 -0.34
C PHE A 328 4.14 23.26 0.39
N LEU A 329 5.29 23.93 0.46
CA LEU A 329 5.39 25.25 1.08
C LEU A 329 4.48 26.28 0.37
N HIS A 330 4.49 26.30 -0.97
CA HIS A 330 3.59 27.15 -1.75
C HIS A 330 2.11 26.76 -1.60
N LEU A 331 1.82 25.47 -1.50
CA LEU A 331 0.47 24.96 -1.22
C LEU A 331 -0.01 25.48 0.14
N LEU A 332 0.77 25.31 1.21
CA LEU A 332 0.40 25.75 2.55
C LEU A 332 0.17 27.26 2.63
N LEU A 333 1.12 28.05 2.10
CA LEU A 333 1.01 29.51 2.12
C LEU A 333 -0.18 29.99 1.30
N SER A 334 -0.46 29.37 0.16
CA SER A 334 -1.66 29.67 -0.63
C SER A 334 -2.94 29.20 0.06
N TYR A 335 -2.93 28.05 0.73
CA TYR A 335 -4.12 27.51 1.40
C TYR A 335 -4.54 28.40 2.58
N PHE A 336 -3.56 28.84 3.38
CA PHE A 336 -3.76 29.70 4.53
C PHE A 336 -3.63 31.19 4.23
N ASP A 337 -3.72 31.61 2.97
CA ASP A 337 -3.50 33.02 2.56
C ASP A 337 -4.42 33.99 3.31
N SER A 338 -5.69 33.61 3.52
CA SER A 338 -6.69 34.40 4.26
C SER A 338 -6.64 34.27 5.79
N GLN A 339 -5.75 33.43 6.34
CA GLN A 339 -5.62 33.26 7.79
C GLN A 339 -4.64 34.28 8.37
N GLU A 340 -5.03 34.92 9.47
CA GLU A 340 -4.19 35.86 10.21
C GLU A 340 -3.25 35.17 11.21
N LYS A 341 -3.54 33.93 11.58
CA LYS A 341 -2.71 33.14 12.51
C LYS A 341 -1.31 32.88 11.94
N ASP A 342 -0.35 32.80 12.83
CA ASP A 342 1.01 32.35 12.52
C ASP A 342 1.00 30.86 12.13
N LEU A 343 1.96 30.45 11.33
CA LEU A 343 2.07 29.09 10.81
C LEU A 343 3.32 28.42 11.37
N ASP A 344 3.15 27.30 12.05
CA ASP A 344 4.23 26.44 12.50
C ASP A 344 4.27 25.19 11.63
N LEU A 345 5.34 25.05 10.85
CA LEU A 345 5.61 23.88 10.01
C LEU A 345 6.65 22.99 10.69
N GLY A 346 6.18 21.92 11.33
CA GLY A 346 7.04 20.89 11.92
C GLY A 346 7.55 19.92 10.87
N VAL A 347 8.87 19.73 10.79
CA VAL A 347 9.51 18.85 9.81
C VAL A 347 10.54 17.94 10.48
N THR A 348 10.83 16.80 9.84
CA THR A 348 11.88 15.88 10.30
C THR A 348 13.20 16.04 9.55
N ASN A 349 13.26 16.98 8.61
CA ASN A 349 14.45 17.24 7.80
C ASN A 349 14.43 18.68 7.28
N LEU A 350 15.25 19.55 7.88
CA LEU A 350 15.39 20.94 7.45
C LEU A 350 16.20 21.13 6.17
N ARG A 351 16.94 20.12 5.70
CA ARG A 351 17.94 20.25 4.63
C ARG A 351 17.40 21.01 3.41
N TRP A 352 16.22 20.63 2.92
CA TRP A 352 15.66 21.23 1.71
C TRP A 352 15.22 22.68 1.89
N PHE A 353 14.77 23.03 3.09
CA PHE A 353 14.44 24.41 3.43
C PHE A 353 15.70 25.27 3.52
N LEU A 354 16.78 24.76 4.14
CA LEU A 354 18.07 25.43 4.18
C LEU A 354 18.67 25.59 2.77
N ASP A 355 18.50 24.61 1.90
CA ASP A 355 18.96 24.71 0.51
C ASP A 355 18.18 25.77 -0.29
N LEU A 356 16.88 25.98 -0.02
CA LEU A 356 16.12 27.09 -0.60
C LEU A 356 16.69 28.44 -0.16
N VAL A 357 17.00 28.60 1.13
CA VAL A 357 17.62 29.80 1.70
C VAL A 357 18.98 30.06 1.05
N LYS A 358 19.86 29.04 1.00
CA LYS A 358 21.20 29.14 0.39
C LYS A 358 21.17 29.54 -1.08
N LYS A 359 20.17 29.06 -1.83
CA LYS A 359 19.98 29.38 -3.25
C LYS A 359 19.32 30.73 -3.47
N GLY A 360 18.91 31.45 -2.41
CA GLY A 360 18.15 32.70 -2.52
C GLY A 360 16.76 32.51 -3.12
N ILE A 361 16.24 31.27 -3.12
CA ILE A 361 14.92 30.94 -3.67
C ILE A 361 13.92 31.13 -2.53
N PHE A 362 13.48 32.37 -2.33
CA PHE A 362 12.54 32.72 -1.27
C PHE A 362 11.11 32.83 -1.81
N PRO A 363 10.25 31.83 -1.57
CA PRO A 363 8.87 31.84 -2.05
C PRO A 363 7.95 32.83 -1.31
N PHE A 364 8.48 33.67 -0.41
CA PHE A 364 7.74 34.25 0.71
C PHE A 364 7.09 35.61 0.45
N SER A 365 7.63 36.41 -0.47
CA SER A 365 7.12 37.77 -0.73
C SER A 365 5.68 37.80 -1.22
N ASP A 366 5.23 36.72 -1.88
CA ASP A 366 3.93 36.65 -2.52
C ASP A 366 2.76 36.37 -1.56
N TYR A 367 3.03 36.06 -0.29
CA TYR A 367 2.04 35.50 0.64
C TYR A 367 1.85 36.31 1.93
N GLY A 368 2.21 37.59 1.90
CA GLY A 368 2.03 38.48 3.06
C GLY A 368 2.72 37.99 4.33
N LEU A 369 3.90 37.39 4.19
CA LEU A 369 4.72 36.97 5.32
C LEU A 369 5.53 38.16 5.85
N LYS A 370 5.51 38.33 7.17
CA LYS A 370 6.39 39.28 7.86
C LYS A 370 7.77 38.69 8.09
N GLU A 371 7.80 37.45 8.57
CA GLU A 371 8.99 36.80 9.08
C GLU A 371 8.93 35.30 8.80
N VAL A 372 10.08 34.72 8.45
CA VAL A 372 10.30 33.28 8.44
C VAL A 372 11.36 32.94 9.48
N VAL A 373 11.07 32.00 10.38
CA VAL A 373 11.98 31.59 11.46
C VAL A 373 12.30 30.12 11.34
N PHE A 374 13.58 29.80 11.26
CA PHE A 374 14.06 28.42 11.31
C PHE A 374 14.41 28.08 12.75
N CYS A 375 13.76 27.07 13.31
CA CYS A 375 14.01 26.59 14.66
C CYS A 375 14.80 25.28 14.57
N PHE A 376 16.01 25.26 15.13
CA PHE A 376 16.87 24.09 15.19
C PHE A 376 17.33 23.90 16.63
N GLU A 377 16.98 22.76 17.23
CA GLU A 377 17.23 22.52 18.65
C GLU A 377 16.67 23.68 19.51
N GLU A 378 17.51 24.40 20.25
CA GLU A 378 17.12 25.57 21.05
C GLU A 378 17.34 26.91 20.31
N GLU A 379 17.92 26.89 19.12
CA GLU A 379 18.28 28.08 18.34
C GLU A 379 17.17 28.50 17.36
N GLU A 380 17.02 29.82 17.19
CA GLU A 380 16.12 30.41 16.18
C GLU A 380 16.87 31.34 15.25
N TYR A 381 16.64 31.17 13.94
CA TYR A 381 17.20 31.98 12.88
C TYR A 381 16.08 32.69 12.13
N SER A 382 15.95 34.00 12.35
CA SER A 382 14.92 34.83 11.73
C SER A 382 15.36 35.46 10.41
N HIS A 383 14.49 35.40 9.41
CA HIS A 383 14.60 36.11 8.15
C HIS A 383 13.39 37.03 7.99
N ILE A 384 13.63 38.34 7.99
CA ILE A 384 12.57 39.35 7.82
C ILE A 384 12.24 39.46 6.33
N VAL A 385 10.97 39.21 5.99
CA VAL A 385 10.45 39.26 4.62
C VAL A 385 9.73 40.59 4.37
N GLY A 386 9.00 41.09 5.35
CA GLY A 386 8.20 42.30 5.24
C GLY A 386 7.98 42.99 6.59
N SER A 387 7.38 44.18 6.58
CA SER A 387 7.09 44.94 7.81
C SER A 387 5.87 44.41 8.57
N ASN A 388 4.88 43.88 7.85
CA ASN A 388 3.61 43.38 8.36
C ASN A 388 3.29 42.01 7.75
N GLY A 389 2.42 41.24 8.42
CA GLY A 389 2.03 39.90 7.97
C GLY A 389 2.17 38.86 9.08
N LYS A 390 1.83 37.61 8.74
CA LYS A 390 2.00 36.45 9.64
C LYS A 390 3.43 35.94 9.64
N LYS A 391 3.79 35.23 10.71
CA LYS A 391 5.06 34.54 10.88
C LYS A 391 4.94 33.09 10.41
N LEU A 392 5.95 32.60 9.71
CA LEU A 392 6.13 31.19 9.40
C LEU A 392 7.32 30.65 10.20
N ARG A 393 7.10 29.72 11.13
CA ARG A 393 8.17 28.98 11.79
C ARG A 393 8.35 27.64 11.09
N ILE A 394 9.58 27.27 10.77
CA ILE A 394 9.94 25.95 10.25
C ILE A 394 10.79 25.27 11.33
N ILE A 395 10.24 24.22 11.91
CA ILE A 395 10.70 23.65 13.17
C ILE A 395 11.28 22.25 12.92
N ASP A 396 12.56 22.05 13.21
CA ASP A 396 13.14 20.70 13.22
C ASP A 396 12.64 19.94 14.45
N LEU A 397 11.96 18.83 14.21
CA LEU A 397 11.45 17.95 15.25
C LEU A 397 12.30 16.69 15.43
N SER A 398 13.35 16.52 14.61
CA SER A 398 14.20 15.34 14.64
C SER A 398 15.15 15.32 15.86
N PRO A 399 15.47 14.13 16.41
CA PRO A 399 14.85 12.82 16.12
C PRO A 399 13.45 12.70 16.73
N LEU A 400 12.56 11.93 16.09
CA LEU A 400 11.23 11.60 16.62
C LEU A 400 11.13 10.13 17.01
N SER A 401 10.53 9.85 18.17
CA SER A 401 9.99 8.53 18.48
C SER A 401 8.69 8.29 17.70
N LEU A 402 8.28 7.02 17.55
CA LEU A 402 7.01 6.69 16.89
C LEU A 402 5.81 7.30 17.61
N GLU A 403 5.81 7.32 18.94
CA GLU A 403 4.74 7.89 19.75
C GLU A 403 4.63 9.40 19.50
N GLU A 404 5.76 10.12 19.53
CA GLU A 404 5.78 11.55 19.20
C GLU A 404 5.30 11.80 17.76
N SER A 405 5.73 10.97 16.80
CA SER A 405 5.24 11.04 15.41
C SER A 405 3.72 10.90 15.31
N GLN A 406 3.12 9.93 16.02
CA GLN A 406 1.66 9.74 16.03
C GLN A 406 0.94 10.93 16.69
N VAL A 407 1.49 11.44 17.80
CA VAL A 407 0.98 12.63 18.49
C VAL A 407 1.01 13.85 17.57
N LEU A 408 2.13 14.10 16.88
CA LEU A 408 2.29 15.20 15.93
C LEU A 408 1.34 15.09 14.74
N CYS A 409 1.15 13.89 14.19
CA CYS A 409 0.16 13.64 13.14
C CYS A 409 -1.26 14.00 13.59
N SER A 410 -1.66 13.62 14.80
CA SER A 410 -2.96 14.01 15.36
C SER A 410 -3.07 15.51 15.64
N MET A 411 -1.99 16.13 16.16
CA MET A 411 -1.91 17.55 16.50
C MET A 411 -1.91 18.48 15.28
N SER A 412 -1.37 18.01 14.15
CA SER A 412 -1.39 18.75 12.89
C SER A 412 -2.80 19.27 12.63
N TRP A 413 -2.92 20.44 12.03
CA TRP A 413 -4.21 21.00 11.63
C TRP A 413 -4.86 20.10 10.55
N GLU A 414 -5.83 20.61 9.79
CA GLU A 414 -6.53 19.85 8.76
C GLU A 414 -5.63 19.21 7.68
N ILE A 415 -4.37 19.64 7.52
CA ILE A 415 -3.45 19.13 6.48
C ILE A 415 -2.14 18.58 7.06
N MET A 416 -1.54 17.60 6.39
CA MET A 416 -0.18 17.13 6.61
C MET A 416 0.51 16.71 5.30
N ALA A 417 1.85 16.78 5.27
CA ALA A 417 2.63 16.18 4.18
C ALA A 417 3.09 14.77 4.54
N CYS A 418 2.97 13.86 3.57
CA CYS A 418 3.29 12.45 3.68
C CYS A 418 4.36 12.11 2.63
N ARG A 419 5.29 11.22 3.00
CA ARG A 419 6.35 10.73 2.11
C ARG A 419 6.08 9.33 1.58
N GLY A 420 5.69 8.42 2.46
CA GLY A 420 5.51 7.01 2.13
C GLY A 420 4.21 6.45 2.68
N ASP A 421 3.98 5.18 2.38
CA ASP A 421 2.77 4.44 2.73
C ASP A 421 2.44 4.53 4.23
N GLN A 422 3.46 4.51 5.09
CA GLN A 422 3.34 4.68 6.54
C GLN A 422 2.81 6.05 6.96
N SER A 423 3.40 7.15 6.48
CA SER A 423 2.95 8.51 6.79
C SER A 423 1.60 8.83 6.13
N PHE A 424 1.32 8.22 4.97
CA PHE A 424 0.02 8.30 4.32
C PHE A 424 -1.05 7.60 5.17
N SER A 425 -0.74 6.42 5.69
CA SER A 425 -1.60 5.68 6.61
C SER A 425 -1.93 6.50 7.87
N GLU A 426 -0.96 7.24 8.42
CA GLU A 426 -1.19 8.17 9.54
C GLU A 426 -2.15 9.30 9.18
N ALA A 427 -1.97 9.91 8.01
CA ALA A 427 -2.85 10.99 7.55
C ALA A 427 -4.29 10.52 7.36
N VAL A 428 -4.47 9.36 6.71
CA VAL A 428 -5.78 8.76 6.54
C VAL A 428 -6.37 8.43 7.91
N SER A 429 -5.61 7.83 8.81
CA SER A 429 -6.10 7.44 10.15
C SER A 429 -6.50 8.63 11.02
N ALA A 430 -5.75 9.72 10.95
CA ALA A 430 -6.04 10.97 11.65
C ALA A 430 -7.07 11.86 10.93
N ASN A 431 -7.67 11.35 9.83
CA ASN A 431 -8.63 12.05 8.98
C ASN A 431 -8.11 13.45 8.55
N LYS A 432 -6.88 13.50 8.03
CA LYS A 432 -6.22 14.71 7.56
C LYS A 432 -6.27 14.79 6.03
N LEU A 433 -6.31 16.01 5.51
CA LEU A 433 -5.90 16.29 4.13
C LEU A 433 -4.42 15.93 4.00
N TYR A 434 -4.05 15.18 2.96
CA TYR A 434 -2.68 14.76 2.74
C TYR A 434 -2.11 15.38 1.48
N PHE A 435 -0.88 15.88 1.57
CA PHE A 435 -0.01 16.12 0.42
C PHE A 435 0.96 14.95 0.31
N TYR A 436 1.00 14.25 -0.83
CA TYR A 436 1.86 13.09 -0.99
C TYR A 436 3.11 13.44 -1.82
N ASP A 437 4.29 13.31 -1.20
CA ASP A 437 5.63 13.44 -1.78
C ASP A 437 6.28 12.04 -1.93
N PRO A 438 5.76 11.18 -2.83
CA PRO A 438 6.16 9.79 -2.90
C PRO A 438 7.58 9.63 -3.45
N PRO A 439 8.42 8.74 -2.87
CA PRO A 439 9.63 8.29 -3.54
C PRO A 439 9.26 7.57 -4.85
N THR A 440 10.22 7.46 -5.77
CA THR A 440 10.02 6.82 -7.08
C THR A 440 9.35 5.44 -7.00
N HIS A 441 9.71 4.60 -6.02
CA HIS A 441 9.12 3.26 -5.85
C HIS A 441 7.66 3.28 -5.36
N ALA A 442 7.17 4.40 -4.79
CA ALA A 442 5.80 4.55 -4.32
C ALA A 442 4.86 5.23 -5.33
N ARG A 443 5.37 5.62 -6.51
CA ARG A 443 4.54 6.20 -7.58
C ARG A 443 3.40 5.30 -8.08
N PRO A 444 3.56 3.96 -8.19
CA PRO A 444 2.43 3.09 -8.53
C PRO A 444 1.26 3.28 -7.56
N PHE A 445 1.52 3.25 -6.25
CA PHE A 445 0.48 3.49 -5.24
C PHE A 445 -0.24 4.84 -5.39
N LEU A 446 0.47 5.90 -5.77
CA LEU A 446 -0.19 7.19 -6.06
C LEU A 446 -1.12 7.10 -7.28
N GLN A 447 -0.71 6.42 -8.34
CA GLN A 447 -1.59 6.17 -9.49
C GLN A 447 -2.83 5.39 -9.03
N ASP A 448 -2.62 4.42 -8.14
CA ASP A 448 -3.68 3.56 -7.69
C ASP A 448 -4.73 4.30 -6.85
N LEU A 449 -4.24 5.21 -6.00
CA LEU A 449 -5.05 6.12 -5.22
C LEU A 449 -5.86 7.08 -6.09
N ILE A 450 -5.28 7.60 -7.18
CA ILE A 450 -5.97 8.51 -8.12
C ILE A 450 -7.08 7.76 -8.86
N GLU A 451 -6.82 6.55 -9.34
CA GLU A 451 -7.85 5.75 -10.00
C GLU A 451 -8.96 5.34 -9.03
N LEU A 452 -8.62 5.00 -7.78
CA LEU A 452 -9.62 4.81 -6.74
C LEU A 452 -10.49 6.07 -6.55
N ALA A 453 -9.87 7.24 -6.51
CA ALA A 453 -10.58 8.52 -6.38
C ALA A 453 -11.54 8.77 -7.55
N LYS A 454 -11.09 8.54 -8.78
CA LYS A 454 -11.91 8.68 -10.00
C LYS A 454 -13.15 7.78 -10.00
N ASN A 455 -13.11 6.65 -9.30
CA ASN A 455 -14.23 5.72 -9.24
C ASN A 455 -15.14 5.93 -8.02
N THR A 456 -14.62 6.50 -6.92
CA THR A 456 -15.34 6.57 -5.64
C THR A 456 -15.82 7.97 -5.26
N ILE A 457 -15.17 9.01 -5.80
CA ILE A 457 -15.47 10.42 -5.52
C ILE A 457 -15.55 11.26 -6.81
N GLN A 458 -16.00 10.66 -7.92
CA GLN A 458 -16.12 11.31 -9.24
C GLN A 458 -16.95 12.61 -9.22
N GLU A 459 -17.90 12.72 -8.30
CA GLU A 459 -18.71 13.91 -8.08
C GLU A 459 -17.93 15.08 -7.43
N PHE A 460 -16.66 14.86 -7.08
CA PHE A 460 -15.71 15.85 -6.55
C PHE A 460 -14.50 16.04 -7.48
N PRO A 461 -14.68 16.59 -8.69
CA PRO A 461 -13.60 16.69 -9.69
C PRO A 461 -12.40 17.52 -9.21
N SER A 462 -12.62 18.54 -8.37
CA SER A 462 -11.51 19.33 -7.81
C SER A 462 -10.62 18.54 -6.86
N SER A 463 -11.16 17.54 -6.16
CA SER A 463 -10.39 16.61 -5.32
C SER A 463 -9.51 15.70 -6.17
N ILE A 464 -10.05 15.21 -7.29
CA ILE A 464 -9.29 14.40 -8.25
C ILE A 464 -8.15 15.22 -8.83
N SER A 465 -8.42 16.46 -9.28
CA SER A 465 -7.38 17.37 -9.77
C SER A 465 -6.32 17.70 -8.72
N PHE A 466 -6.69 17.78 -7.44
CA PHE A 466 -5.74 17.95 -6.35
C PHE A 466 -4.79 16.75 -6.23
N LEU A 467 -5.31 15.53 -6.26
CA LEU A 467 -4.52 14.29 -6.20
C LEU A 467 -3.63 14.12 -7.45
N GLU A 468 -4.15 14.41 -8.64
CA GLU A 468 -3.38 14.34 -9.90
C GLU A 468 -2.20 15.32 -9.92
N GLY A 469 -2.28 16.42 -9.17
CA GLY A 469 -1.16 17.33 -8.99
C GLY A 469 0.09 16.67 -8.39
N PHE A 470 -0.07 15.63 -7.57
CA PHE A 470 1.06 14.90 -6.97
C PHE A 470 1.91 14.18 -8.00
N LEU A 471 1.34 13.78 -9.15
CA LEU A 471 2.09 13.13 -10.23
C LEU A 471 3.17 14.05 -10.82
N GLN A 472 2.99 15.37 -10.68
CA GLN A 472 3.91 16.38 -11.19
C GLN A 472 5.06 16.70 -10.21
N VAL A 473 5.00 16.19 -8.98
CA VAL A 473 6.10 16.30 -8.00
C VAL A 473 7.15 15.25 -8.37
N THR A 474 8.41 15.66 -8.52
CA THR A 474 9.54 14.81 -8.96
C THR A 474 10.73 14.94 -8.03
N ASP A 475 11.57 13.91 -7.91
CA ASP A 475 12.74 13.98 -7.01
C ASP A 475 13.67 15.16 -7.37
N GLU A 476 13.71 15.53 -8.65
CA GLU A 476 14.46 16.65 -9.19
C GLU A 476 13.55 17.85 -9.51
N ALA A 477 13.92 19.05 -9.05
CA ALA A 477 13.24 20.29 -9.41
C ALA A 477 13.88 20.94 -10.63
N HIS A 478 13.45 20.52 -11.82
CA HIS A 478 13.95 21.10 -13.07
C HIS A 478 13.34 22.47 -13.40
N ASP A 479 12.16 22.77 -12.87
CA ASP A 479 11.44 24.02 -13.12
C ASP A 479 10.74 24.51 -11.84
N LEU A 480 11.38 25.48 -11.17
CA LEU A 480 10.86 26.08 -9.94
C LEU A 480 9.56 26.86 -10.18
N GLU A 481 9.42 27.53 -11.33
CA GLU A 481 8.22 28.31 -11.62
C GLU A 481 7.02 27.39 -11.83
N LYS A 482 7.22 26.24 -12.48
CA LYS A 482 6.21 25.18 -12.55
C LYS A 482 5.84 24.65 -11.17
N CYS A 483 6.82 24.37 -10.31
CA CYS A 483 6.56 23.90 -8.95
C CYS A 483 5.78 24.95 -8.13
N LYS A 484 6.12 26.24 -8.25
CA LYS A 484 5.40 27.35 -7.63
C LYS A 484 3.96 27.45 -8.09
N LYS A 485 3.73 27.40 -9.41
CA LYS A 485 2.38 27.41 -10.00
C LYS A 485 1.55 26.22 -9.52
N LEU A 486 2.16 25.03 -9.47
CA LEU A 486 1.52 23.82 -8.96
C LEU A 486 1.13 23.98 -7.49
N GLY A 487 2.05 24.41 -6.62
CA GLY A 487 1.76 24.63 -5.20
C GLY A 487 0.61 25.64 -4.99
N LYS A 488 0.67 26.79 -5.66
CA LYS A 488 -0.43 27.79 -5.63
C LYS A 488 -1.76 27.20 -6.11
N PHE A 489 -1.75 26.44 -7.19
CA PHE A 489 -2.95 25.79 -7.72
C PHE A 489 -3.55 24.82 -6.70
N LEU A 490 -2.73 23.94 -6.11
CA LEU A 490 -3.17 22.98 -5.10
C LEU A 490 -3.69 23.67 -3.83
N GLY A 491 -3.02 24.72 -3.35
CA GLY A 491 -3.49 25.48 -2.19
C GLY A 491 -4.85 26.13 -2.43
N LYS A 492 -5.07 26.71 -3.62
CA LYS A 492 -6.40 27.25 -4.01
C LYS A 492 -7.48 26.18 -4.11
N LEU A 493 -7.15 24.97 -4.58
CA LEU A 493 -8.11 23.87 -4.59
C LEU A 493 -8.56 23.51 -3.17
N LEU A 494 -7.66 23.51 -2.19
CA LEU A 494 -8.00 23.20 -0.80
C LEU A 494 -8.81 24.28 -0.07
N GLN A 495 -8.77 25.54 -0.54
CA GLN A 495 -9.68 26.58 -0.06
C GLN A 495 -11.14 26.28 -0.40
N ASN A 496 -11.40 25.41 -1.37
CA ASN A 496 -12.75 24.98 -1.71
C ASN A 496 -13.19 23.82 -0.80
N GLU A 497 -14.22 24.07 0.03
CA GLU A 497 -14.84 23.07 0.91
C GLU A 497 -15.26 21.78 0.19
N ARG A 498 -15.67 21.86 -1.08
CA ARG A 498 -16.03 20.69 -1.88
C ARG A 498 -14.81 19.80 -2.15
N THR A 499 -13.64 20.38 -2.36
CA THR A 499 -12.38 19.61 -2.51
C THR A 499 -12.06 18.87 -1.22
N LYS A 500 -12.12 19.56 -0.08
CA LYS A 500 -11.85 18.93 1.24
C LYS A 500 -12.82 17.78 1.52
N LYS A 501 -14.12 18.00 1.29
CA LYS A 501 -15.14 16.95 1.44
C LYS A 501 -14.86 15.71 0.59
N GLY A 502 -14.41 15.88 -0.65
CA GLY A 502 -14.05 14.74 -1.49
C GLY A 502 -12.85 13.97 -0.95
N ILE A 503 -11.81 14.66 -0.48
CA ILE A 503 -10.61 14.03 0.11
C ILE A 503 -10.97 13.27 1.41
N TYR A 504 -11.81 13.86 2.27
CA TYR A 504 -12.29 13.17 3.48
C TYR A 504 -13.15 11.95 3.14
N LYS A 505 -14.04 12.06 2.14
CA LYS A 505 -14.84 10.91 1.66
C LYS A 505 -13.95 9.78 1.12
N LEU A 506 -12.88 10.13 0.40
CA LEU A 506 -11.90 9.14 -0.07
C LEU A 506 -11.18 8.48 1.12
N SER A 507 -10.73 9.26 2.09
CA SER A 507 -10.09 8.74 3.31
C SER A 507 -11.01 7.76 4.06
N GLN A 508 -12.27 8.13 4.24
CA GLN A 508 -13.30 7.26 4.82
C GLN A 508 -13.48 5.97 3.99
N THR A 509 -13.57 6.09 2.67
CA THR A 509 -13.70 4.93 1.77
C THR A 509 -12.52 3.97 1.94
N ILE A 510 -11.31 4.51 2.03
CA ILE A 510 -10.09 3.72 2.26
C ILE A 510 -10.15 3.01 3.63
N GLN A 511 -10.51 3.74 4.69
CA GLN A 511 -10.64 3.16 6.04
C GLN A 511 -11.66 2.04 6.10
N GLU A 512 -12.82 2.21 5.45
CA GLU A 512 -13.92 1.25 5.51
C GLU A 512 -13.69 0.00 4.65
N ARG A 513 -13.09 0.18 3.47
CA ARG A 513 -13.06 -0.87 2.43
C ARG A 513 -11.69 -1.44 2.13
N TYR A 514 -10.61 -0.70 2.41
CA TYR A 514 -9.26 -1.02 1.92
C TYR A 514 -8.24 -1.17 3.04
N THR A 515 -8.67 -1.13 4.30
CA THR A 515 -7.81 -1.47 5.43
C THR A 515 -7.49 -2.96 5.48
N VAL A 516 -6.25 -3.29 5.83
CA VAL A 516 -5.82 -4.68 6.09
C VAL A 516 -6.09 -5.14 7.52
N ASN A 517 -6.48 -4.23 8.41
CA ASN A 517 -6.55 -4.48 9.84
C ASN A 517 -7.44 -5.68 10.18
N SER A 518 -8.62 -5.78 9.55
CA SER A 518 -9.57 -6.87 9.80
C SER A 518 -9.14 -8.19 9.15
N LEU A 519 -8.36 -8.14 8.07
CA LEU A 519 -7.90 -9.33 7.34
C LEU A 519 -6.75 -10.03 8.05
N LEU A 520 -5.93 -9.28 8.79
CA LEU A 520 -4.72 -9.80 9.42
C LEU A 520 -5.01 -10.87 10.51
N PRO A 521 -5.95 -10.68 11.46
CA PRO A 521 -6.33 -11.74 12.39
C PRO A 521 -6.92 -12.95 11.67
N ALA A 522 -7.75 -12.73 10.65
CA ALA A 522 -8.38 -13.80 9.89
C ALA A 522 -7.37 -14.65 9.11
N LEU A 523 -6.32 -14.03 8.57
CA LEU A 523 -5.18 -14.72 7.95
C LEU A 523 -4.47 -15.63 8.95
N VAL A 524 -4.12 -15.11 10.13
CA VAL A 524 -3.48 -15.91 11.19
C VAL A 524 -4.39 -17.05 11.61
N LYS A 525 -5.69 -16.78 11.79
CA LYS A 525 -6.69 -17.79 12.13
C LYS A 525 -6.75 -18.92 11.10
N ARG A 526 -6.91 -18.58 9.82
CA ARG A 526 -6.94 -19.55 8.71
C ARG A 526 -5.68 -20.40 8.70
N ALA A 527 -4.50 -19.80 8.80
CA ALA A 527 -3.23 -20.51 8.73
C ALA A 527 -2.99 -21.46 9.93
N LEU A 528 -3.40 -21.05 11.12
CA LEU A 528 -3.35 -21.90 12.32
C LEU A 528 -4.35 -23.06 12.21
N LEU A 529 -5.57 -22.78 11.75
CA LEU A 529 -6.62 -23.79 11.61
C LEU A 529 -6.23 -24.86 10.57
N HIS A 530 -5.73 -24.43 9.40
CA HIS A 530 -5.22 -25.31 8.34
C HIS A 530 -4.09 -26.22 8.84
N LYS A 531 -3.26 -25.73 9.76
CA LYS A 531 -2.20 -26.53 10.36
C LYS A 531 -2.72 -27.54 11.37
N SER A 532 -3.65 -27.14 12.23
CA SER A 532 -4.24 -28.06 13.20
C SER A 532 -5.14 -29.11 12.55
N ASN A 533 -5.75 -28.79 11.40
CA ASN A 533 -6.66 -29.68 10.70
C ASN A 533 -6.43 -29.62 9.18
N PRO A 534 -5.51 -30.43 8.64
CA PRO A 534 -5.18 -30.45 7.22
C PRO A 534 -6.36 -30.77 6.29
N ASN A 535 -7.35 -31.53 6.78
CA ASN A 535 -8.57 -31.83 6.01
C ASN A 535 -9.37 -30.56 5.67
N ILE A 536 -9.30 -29.52 6.53
CA ILE A 536 -9.91 -28.22 6.24
C ILE A 536 -9.27 -27.59 5.01
N LYS A 537 -7.94 -27.58 4.99
CA LYS A 537 -7.18 -27.05 3.86
C LYS A 537 -7.47 -27.83 2.57
N GLU A 538 -7.51 -29.15 2.63
CA GLU A 538 -7.78 -30.00 1.46
C GLU A 538 -9.18 -29.73 0.87
N LYS A 539 -10.21 -29.61 1.72
CA LYS A 539 -11.57 -29.28 1.28
C LYS A 539 -11.67 -27.87 0.72
N GLU A 540 -11.03 -26.89 1.37
CA GLU A 540 -10.99 -25.52 0.87
C GLU A 540 -10.31 -25.46 -0.51
N ASP A 541 -9.13 -26.08 -0.64
CA ASP A 541 -8.39 -26.17 -1.89
C ASP A 541 -9.24 -26.86 -2.98
N TYR A 542 -9.96 -27.93 -2.65
CA TYR A 542 -10.87 -28.62 -3.58
C TYR A 542 -11.96 -27.69 -4.15
N TRP A 543 -12.68 -26.97 -3.29
CA TRP A 543 -13.75 -26.07 -3.74
C TRP A 543 -13.21 -24.88 -4.51
N ILE A 544 -12.08 -24.31 -4.09
CA ILE A 544 -11.39 -23.26 -4.85
C ILE A 544 -11.02 -23.77 -6.24
N GLN A 545 -10.43 -24.96 -6.37
CA GLN A 545 -10.08 -25.51 -7.69
C GLN A 545 -11.31 -25.70 -8.59
N LYS A 546 -12.44 -26.15 -8.03
CA LYS A 546 -13.70 -26.27 -8.77
C LYS A 546 -14.19 -24.92 -9.28
N PHE A 547 -14.11 -23.88 -8.47
CA PHE A 547 -14.45 -22.52 -8.88
C PHE A 547 -13.48 -21.98 -9.94
N LEU A 548 -12.17 -22.15 -9.74
CA LEU A 548 -11.15 -21.71 -10.71
C LEU A 548 -11.30 -22.40 -12.07
N ALA A 549 -11.76 -23.66 -12.08
CA ALA A 549 -12.09 -24.43 -13.27
C ALA A 549 -13.47 -24.09 -13.89
N GLN A 550 -14.20 -23.11 -13.33
CA GLN A 550 -15.55 -22.72 -13.74
C GLN A 550 -16.60 -23.84 -13.64
N GLU A 551 -16.38 -24.83 -12.76
CA GLU A 551 -17.34 -25.93 -12.56
C GLU A 551 -18.47 -25.54 -11.60
N ILE A 552 -18.26 -24.52 -10.76
CA ILE A 552 -19.21 -24.01 -9.78
C ILE A 552 -19.17 -22.48 -9.72
N SER A 553 -20.23 -21.85 -9.21
CA SER A 553 -20.25 -20.41 -8.95
C SER A 553 -19.40 -20.02 -7.74
N LEU A 554 -19.07 -18.73 -7.65
CA LEU A 554 -18.41 -18.14 -6.49
C LEU A 554 -19.24 -18.32 -5.20
N SER A 555 -20.53 -17.99 -5.24
CA SER A 555 -21.44 -18.15 -4.09
C SER A 555 -21.48 -19.58 -3.57
N PHE A 556 -21.57 -20.57 -4.48
CA PHE A 556 -21.59 -21.98 -4.09
C PHE A 556 -20.26 -22.42 -3.47
N CYS A 557 -19.13 -21.98 -4.03
CA CYS A 557 -17.81 -22.23 -3.48
C CYS A 557 -17.69 -21.72 -2.03
N LEU A 558 -18.05 -20.44 -1.80
CA LEU A 558 -17.95 -19.81 -0.49
C LEU A 558 -18.94 -20.42 0.52
N GLN A 559 -20.17 -20.74 0.11
CA GLN A 559 -21.14 -21.44 0.96
C GLN A 559 -20.63 -22.80 1.41
N LYS A 560 -20.05 -23.60 0.51
CA LYS A 560 -19.52 -24.93 0.86
C LYS A 560 -18.36 -24.87 1.84
N ILE A 561 -17.50 -23.87 1.69
CA ILE A 561 -16.40 -23.62 2.64
C ILE A 561 -16.98 -23.18 3.99
N GLN A 562 -17.95 -22.26 3.99
CA GLN A 562 -18.59 -21.77 5.20
C GLN A 562 -19.32 -22.87 5.98
N GLU A 563 -20.13 -23.69 5.31
CA GLU A 563 -20.81 -24.85 5.91
C GLU A 563 -19.82 -25.75 6.65
N PHE A 564 -18.70 -26.07 5.99
CA PHE A 564 -17.69 -26.94 6.56
C PHE A 564 -16.92 -26.29 7.72
N LEU A 565 -16.71 -24.96 7.71
CA LEU A 565 -16.12 -24.24 8.83
C LEU A 565 -17.05 -24.17 10.05
N GLN A 566 -18.38 -24.21 9.84
CA GLN A 566 -19.37 -24.26 10.93
C GLN A 566 -19.45 -25.63 11.62
N GLU A 567 -18.92 -26.68 10.98
CA GLU A 567 -18.84 -28.04 11.55
C GLU A 567 -17.61 -28.23 12.47
N GLN A 568 -16.72 -27.25 12.55
CA GLN A 568 -15.49 -27.25 13.37
C GLN A 568 -15.71 -26.46 14.64
#